data_AF-A0AAD9PV01-F1
#
_entry.id   AF-A0AAD9PV01-F1
#
_cell.length_a   1.000
_cell.length_b   1.000
_cell.length_c   1.000
_cell.angle_alpha   90.00
_cell.angle_beta   90.00
_cell.angle_gamma   90.00
#
_symmetry.space_group_name_H-M   'P 1'
#
loop_
_entity.id
_entity.type
_entity.pdbx_description
1 polymer ?
#
loop_
_entity_poly.entity_id
_entity_poly.type
_entity_poly.pdbx_seq_one_letter_code
_entity_poly.pdbx_strand_id
1 'polypeptide(L)'
;MAQNKGRIQCLLWTINRTLKQMGYAFLEAIKKGISWEKDVRENLWFSRKVKRTYCNDICFYLDGVSFYHKDNPLDDARAPKSKIWRKRKEGPSVTTKGTHIGCGRRVVKMIVAISYGKVVIYCEQ
;
A
#
# COMPACT_ATOMS: atom_id res chain seq x y z
N MET A 1 32.92 7.33 39.23
CA MET A 1 32.07 8.50 38.92
C MET A 1 31.36 8.24 37.60
N ALA A 2 30.13 7.74 37.65
CA ALA A 2 29.36 7.41 36.46
C ALA A 2 28.79 8.69 35.85
N GLN A 3 29.16 9.00 34.60
CA GLN A 3 28.58 10.11 33.85
C GLN A 3 27.11 9.81 33.57
N ASN A 4 26.24 10.49 34.30
CA ASN A 4 24.80 10.49 34.10
C ASN A 4 24.52 11.26 32.80
N LYS A 5 24.46 10.56 31.66
CA LYS A 5 24.05 11.16 30.37
C LYS A 5 22.60 11.59 30.50
N GLY A 6 22.40 12.88 30.75
CA GLY A 6 21.09 13.51 30.86
C GLY A 6 20.21 13.15 29.66
N ARG A 7 19.09 12.47 29.92
CA ARG A 7 18.03 12.34 28.92
C ARG A 7 17.46 13.74 28.69
N ILE A 8 17.82 14.37 27.58
CA ILE A 8 17.18 15.60 27.14
C ILE A 8 15.72 15.26 26.87
N GLN A 9 14.84 15.69 27.76
CA GLN A 9 13.41 15.47 27.65
C GLN A 9 12.86 16.53 26.69
N CYS A 10 12.98 16.28 25.38
CA CYS A 10 12.41 17.16 24.37
C CYS A 10 10.88 17.08 24.43
N LEU A 11 10.22 18.23 24.60
CA LEU A 11 8.77 18.33 24.48
C LEU A 11 8.35 17.93 23.06
N LEU A 12 7.24 17.19 22.93
CA LEU A 12 6.65 16.80 21.64
C LEU A 12 6.40 18.01 20.73
N TRP A 13 6.07 19.16 21.33
CA TRP A 13 5.92 20.43 20.63
C TRP A 13 7.20 20.86 19.90
N THR A 14 8.35 20.77 20.58
CA THR A 14 9.66 21.12 20.00
C THR A 14 9.97 20.22 18.81
N ILE A 15 9.75 18.91 18.95
CA ILE A 15 9.96 17.92 17.88
C ILE A 15 9.06 18.23 16.68
N ASN A 16 7.76 18.43 16.91
CA ASN A 16 6.80 18.72 15.84
C ASN A 16 7.11 20.02 15.12
N ARG A 17 7.56 21.05 15.85
CA ARG A 17 7.97 22.34 15.29
C ARG A 17 9.20 22.17 14.39
N THR A 18 10.23 21.48 14.87
CA THR A 18 11.45 21.23 14.11
C THR A 18 11.16 20.41 12.85
N LEU A 19 10.35 19.34 12.95
CA LEU A 19 9.97 18.52 11.81
C LEU A 19 9.23 19.34 10.74
N LYS A 20 8.30 20.20 11.16
CA LYS A 20 7.60 21.11 10.23
C LYS A 20 8.55 22.11 9.58
N GLN A 21 9.50 22.68 10.33
CA GLN A 21 10.53 23.58 9.79
C GLN A 21 11.43 22.87 8.76
N MET A 22 11.71 21.57 8.94
CA MET A 22 12.46 20.74 8.00
C MET A 22 11.62 20.29 6.77
N GLY A 23 10.36 20.72 6.67
CA GLY A 23 9.46 20.39 5.55
C GLY A 23 8.76 19.02 5.68
N TYR A 24 8.81 18.38 6.84
CA TYR A 24 8.05 17.16 7.09
C TYR A 24 6.60 17.47 7.43
N ALA A 25 5.73 16.56 7.02
CA ALA A 25 4.31 16.58 7.37
C ALA A 25 3.90 15.24 7.96
N PHE A 26 2.96 15.28 8.90
CA PHE A 26 2.35 14.07 9.47
C PHE A 26 1.23 13.61 8.55
N LEU A 27 1.53 12.65 7.67
CA LEU A 27 0.66 12.23 6.59
C LEU A 27 0.22 10.77 6.77
N GLU A 28 -0.89 10.41 6.13
CA GLU A 28 -1.27 9.00 6.02
C GLU A 28 -0.13 8.21 5.34
N ALA A 29 0.19 7.07 5.93
CA ALA A 29 1.13 6.13 5.35
C ALA A 29 0.49 5.49 4.11
N ILE A 30 1.18 5.59 2.98
CA ILE A 30 0.73 5.00 1.73
C ILE A 30 1.22 3.56 1.67
N LYS A 31 0.30 2.61 1.58
CA LYS A 31 0.61 1.18 1.35
C LYS A 31 0.84 0.90 -0.14
N LYS A 32 1.89 1.48 -0.72
CA LYS A 32 2.28 1.21 -2.12
C LYS A 32 3.66 0.57 -2.15
N GLY A 33 3.88 -0.43 -2.99
CA GLY A 33 5.23 -1.00 -3.17
C GLY A 33 6.20 0.05 -3.71
N ILE A 34 7.49 -0.13 -3.41
CA ILE A 34 8.56 0.63 -4.05
C ILE A 34 8.47 0.32 -5.56
N SER A 35 8.34 1.36 -6.38
CA SER A 35 8.40 1.23 -7.83
C SER A 35 9.77 1.73 -8.25
N TRP A 36 10.58 0.86 -8.84
CA TRP A 36 11.87 1.27 -9.37
C TRP A 36 11.67 2.04 -10.68
N GLU A 37 12.66 2.85 -11.07
CA GLU A 37 12.60 3.59 -12.33
C GLU A 37 12.39 2.67 -13.54
N LYS A 38 12.97 1.47 -13.49
CA LYS A 38 12.77 0.42 -14.48
C LYS A 38 11.29 0.02 -14.59
N ASP A 39 10.66 -0.31 -13.46
CA ASP A 39 9.24 -0.69 -13.41
C ASP A 39 8.35 0.45 -13.94
N VAL A 40 8.67 1.70 -13.58
CA VAL A 40 7.92 2.87 -14.08
C VAL A 40 8.02 2.97 -15.60
N ARG A 41 9.23 2.79 -16.15
CA ARG A 41 9.47 2.86 -17.59
C ARG A 41 8.76 1.74 -18.34
N GLU A 42 8.84 0.51 -17.84
CA GLU A 42 8.20 -0.66 -18.44
C GLU A 42 6.67 -0.52 -18.40
N ASN A 43 6.11 -0.12 -17.25
CA ASN A 43 4.67 0.12 -17.11
C ASN A 43 4.18 1.24 -18.04
N LEU A 44 4.96 2.31 -18.20
CA LEU A 44 4.60 3.42 -19.09
C LEU A 44 4.66 2.99 -20.57
N TRP A 45 5.71 2.26 -20.96
CA TRP A 45 5.83 1.72 -22.31
C TRP A 45 4.68 0.76 -22.63
N PHE A 46 4.39 -0.18 -21.72
CA PHE A 46 3.29 -1.12 -21.86
C PHE A 46 1.96 -0.39 -21.99
N SER A 47 1.66 0.57 -21.12
CA SER A 47 0.41 1.35 -21.18
C SER A 47 0.25 2.09 -22.50
N ARG A 48 1.33 2.68 -23.03
CA ARG A 48 1.32 3.35 -24.34
C ARG A 48 1.11 2.37 -25.48
N LYS A 49 1.73 1.18 -25.42
CA LYS A 49 1.54 0.10 -26.40
C LYS A 49 0.11 -0.40 -26.38
N VAL A 50 -0.43 -0.72 -25.19
CA VAL A 50 -1.81 -1.15 -24.99
C VAL A 50 -2.78 -0.13 -25.59
N LYS A 51 -2.62 1.16 -25.26
CA LYS A 51 -3.48 2.23 -25.79
C LYS A 51 -3.47 2.33 -27.32
N ARG A 52 -2.36 2.00 -27.98
CA ARG A 52 -2.25 2.04 -29.45
C ARG A 52 -2.76 0.77 -30.13
N THR A 53 -2.62 -0.39 -29.49
CA THR A 53 -2.85 -1.70 -30.11
C THR A 53 -4.20 -2.32 -29.76
N TYR A 54 -4.80 -1.96 -28.62
CA TYR A 54 -6.03 -2.62 -28.17
C TYR A 54 -7.25 -2.08 -28.92
N CYS A 55 -7.72 -2.86 -29.89
CA CYS A 55 -9.13 -2.96 -30.26
C CYS A 55 -9.89 -3.74 -29.18
N ASN A 56 -11.20 -3.53 -29.08
CA ASN A 56 -12.10 -3.92 -27.98
C ASN A 56 -12.22 -5.43 -27.64
N ASP A 57 -11.34 -6.30 -28.16
CA ASP A 57 -11.42 -7.76 -28.04
C ASP A 57 -10.48 -8.32 -26.96
N ILE A 58 -10.62 -7.84 -25.72
CA ILE A 58 -9.99 -8.49 -24.57
C ILE A 58 -10.84 -9.71 -24.20
N CYS A 59 -10.30 -10.91 -24.41
CA CYS A 59 -11.02 -12.16 -24.19
C CYS A 59 -11.43 -12.32 -22.72
N PHE A 60 -10.49 -12.13 -21.78
CA PHE A 60 -10.74 -12.07 -20.33
C PHE A 60 -9.51 -11.59 -19.55
N TYR A 61 -9.74 -11.09 -18.34
CA TYR A 61 -8.75 -10.83 -17.30
C TYR A 61 -8.75 -11.97 -16.30
N LEU A 62 -7.59 -12.43 -15.86
CA LEU A 62 -7.44 -13.47 -14.84
C LEU A 62 -6.66 -12.88 -13.66
N ASP A 63 -7.19 -13.03 -12.44
CA ASP A 63 -6.52 -12.56 -11.22
C ASP A 63 -6.70 -13.53 -10.05
N GLY A 64 -5.70 -13.57 -9.17
CA GLY A 64 -5.72 -14.32 -7.92
C GLY A 64 -5.97 -13.39 -6.75
N VAL A 65 -7.13 -13.51 -6.11
CA VAL A 65 -7.53 -12.67 -4.96
C VAL A 65 -7.57 -13.49 -3.68
N SER A 66 -7.46 -12.82 -2.53
CA SER A 66 -7.56 -13.47 -1.23
C SER A 66 -8.44 -12.65 -0.29
N PHE A 67 -9.45 -13.29 0.26
CA PHE A 67 -10.37 -12.73 1.24
C PHE A 67 -10.04 -13.24 2.64
N TYR A 68 -9.86 -12.32 3.56
CA TYR A 68 -9.60 -12.63 4.96
C TYR A 68 -10.90 -12.53 5.74
N HIS A 69 -11.18 -13.55 6.55
CA HIS A 69 -12.29 -13.48 7.48
C HIS A 69 -11.99 -12.44 8.56
N LYS A 70 -12.95 -11.54 8.80
CA LYS A 70 -12.89 -10.53 9.86
C LYS A 70 -14.00 -10.81 10.87
N ASP A 71 -13.62 -11.09 12.10
CA ASP A 71 -14.58 -11.38 13.17
C ASP A 71 -15.33 -10.11 13.62
N ASN A 72 -14.68 -8.95 13.58
CA ASN A 72 -15.28 -7.65 13.93
C ASN A 72 -14.95 -6.55 12.92
N PRO A 73 -15.70 -6.45 11.81
CA PRO A 73 -15.40 -5.52 10.72
C PRO A 73 -15.57 -4.04 11.11
N LEU A 74 -16.40 -3.74 12.10
CA LEU A 74 -16.66 -2.37 12.55
C LEU A 74 -15.43 -1.78 13.24
N ASP A 75 -14.79 -2.53 14.13
CA ASP A 75 -13.60 -2.07 14.84
C ASP A 75 -12.38 -1.97 13.91
N ASP A 76 -12.23 -2.94 12.99
CA ASP A 76 -11.20 -2.88 11.95
C ASP A 76 -11.37 -1.66 11.04
N ALA A 77 -12.60 -1.23 10.75
CA ALA A 77 -12.88 -0.04 9.94
C ALA A 77 -12.65 1.26 10.73
N ARG A 78 -12.85 1.24 12.05
CA ARG A 78 -12.61 2.37 12.97
C ARG A 78 -11.14 2.51 13.36
N ALA A 79 -10.32 1.48 13.15
CA ALA A 79 -8.90 1.51 13.49
C ALA A 79 -8.20 2.71 12.82
N PRO A 80 -7.45 3.52 13.59
CA PRO A 80 -6.81 4.71 13.04
C PRO A 80 -5.81 4.31 11.96
N LYS A 81 -5.92 4.93 10.79
CA LYS A 81 -4.93 4.75 9.72
C LYS A 81 -3.54 5.11 10.23
N SER A 82 -2.56 4.27 9.92
CA SER A 82 -1.16 4.54 10.24
C SER A 82 -0.73 5.89 9.61
N LYS A 83 -0.18 6.77 10.44
CA LYS A 83 0.39 8.05 10.02
C LYS A 83 1.89 8.05 10.26
N ILE A 84 2.63 8.69 9.36
CA ILE A 84 4.09 8.80 9.43
C ILE A 84 4.53 10.23 9.11
N TRP A 85 5.62 10.67 9.73
CA TRP A 85 6.30 11.90 9.35
C TRP A 85 7.10 11.66 8.08
N ARG A 86 6.79 12.39 7.00
CA ARG A 86 7.51 12.31 5.72
C ARG A 86 7.46 13.63 4.96
N LYS A 87 8.37 13.83 4.00
CA LYS A 87 8.28 15.00 3.13
C LYS A 87 7.19 14.80 2.07
N ARG A 88 6.62 15.91 1.60
CA ARG A 88 5.66 15.88 0.48
C ARG A 88 6.40 15.43 -0.79
N LYS A 89 5.79 14.53 -1.56
CA LYS A 89 6.34 13.93 -2.80
C LYS A 89 7.52 12.98 -2.60
N GLU A 90 7.95 12.72 -1.36
CA GLU A 90 8.85 11.62 -1.08
C GLU A 90 8.07 10.32 -1.31
N GLY A 91 8.48 9.57 -2.35
CA GLY A 91 8.00 8.21 -2.55
C GLY A 91 8.37 7.37 -1.32
N PRO A 92 7.59 6.34 -0.98
CA PRO A 92 7.97 5.46 0.11
C PRO A 92 9.34 4.82 -0.19
N SER A 93 10.37 5.14 0.59
CA SER A 93 11.70 4.52 0.47
C SER A 93 11.73 3.10 1.02
N VAL A 94 10.86 2.83 2.00
CA VAL A 94 10.58 1.51 2.54
C VAL A 94 9.08 1.40 2.76
N THR A 95 8.45 0.58 1.93
CA THR A 95 7.09 0.09 2.16
C THR A 95 7.17 -1.42 2.15
N THR A 96 7.26 -2.00 3.33
CA THR A 96 6.69 -3.34 3.49
C THR A 96 5.22 -3.19 3.15
N LYS A 97 4.82 -3.68 1.97
CA LYS A 97 3.45 -4.18 1.83
C LYS A 97 3.31 -5.12 3.00
N GLY A 98 2.42 -4.82 3.94
CA GLY A 98 2.14 -5.73 5.05
C GLY A 98 1.73 -7.05 4.41
N THR A 99 2.68 -7.97 4.33
CA THR A 99 2.40 -9.34 3.98
C THR A 99 1.65 -9.85 5.20
N HIS A 100 0.36 -10.17 5.02
CA HIS A 100 -0.45 -10.83 6.04
C HIS A 100 -0.01 -12.30 6.21
N ILE A 101 1.30 -12.53 6.26
CA ILE A 101 1.92 -13.82 6.54
C ILE A 101 1.84 -14.00 8.07
N GLY A 102 1.09 -14.99 8.53
CA GLY A 102 1.00 -15.34 9.95
C GLY A 102 -0.17 -14.74 10.73
N CYS A 103 -1.11 -14.05 10.08
CA CYS A 103 -2.39 -13.76 10.73
C CYS A 103 -3.18 -15.08 10.70
N GLY A 104 -3.25 -15.81 11.82
CA GLY A 104 -3.90 -17.14 11.93
C GLY A 104 -5.42 -17.16 11.70
N ARG A 105 -5.94 -16.19 10.93
CA ARG A 105 -7.34 -16.09 10.52
C ARG A 105 -7.58 -16.93 9.27
N ARG A 106 -8.83 -17.34 9.10
CA ARG A 106 -9.28 -18.08 7.91
C ARG A 106 -9.15 -17.19 6.66
N VAL A 107 -8.52 -17.72 5.62
CA VAL A 107 -8.33 -17.04 4.33
C VAL A 107 -8.96 -17.90 3.24
N VAL A 108 -9.76 -17.27 2.38
CA VAL A 108 -10.24 -17.85 1.13
C VAL A 108 -9.40 -17.27 0.01
N LYS A 109 -8.69 -18.11 -0.73
CA LYS A 109 -7.98 -17.72 -1.94
C LYS A 109 -8.89 -18.05 -3.12
N MET A 110 -8.91 -17.21 -4.15
CA MET A 110 -9.72 -17.44 -5.33
C MET A 110 -8.97 -17.04 -6.58
N ILE A 111 -9.14 -17.80 -7.65
CA ILE A 111 -8.75 -17.45 -9.01
C ILE A 111 -10.02 -17.04 -9.75
N VAL A 112 -10.06 -15.80 -10.24
CA VAL A 112 -11.24 -15.23 -10.89
C VAL A 112 -10.87 -14.78 -12.30
N ALA A 113 -11.68 -15.17 -13.29
CA ALA A 113 -11.60 -14.64 -14.63
C ALA A 113 -12.83 -13.78 -14.97
N ILE A 114 -12.59 -12.60 -15.55
CA ILE A 114 -13.63 -11.60 -15.88
C ILE A 114 -13.49 -11.20 -17.35
N SER A 115 -14.60 -11.23 -18.09
CA SER A 115 -14.64 -10.78 -19.48
C SER A 115 -15.52 -9.55 -19.64
N TYR A 116 -15.13 -8.65 -20.54
CA TYR A 116 -15.89 -7.43 -20.83
C TYR A 116 -17.25 -7.79 -21.45
N GLY A 117 -18.34 -7.29 -20.88
CA GLY A 117 -19.71 -7.58 -21.31
C GLY A 117 -20.31 -8.91 -20.80
N LYS A 118 -19.51 -9.82 -20.22
CA LYS A 118 -19.99 -11.08 -19.61
C LYS A 118 -19.78 -11.18 -18.10
N VAL A 119 -19.03 -10.25 -17.50
CA VAL A 119 -18.72 -10.24 -16.04
C VAL A 119 -17.86 -11.46 -15.67
N VAL A 120 -18.15 -12.19 -14.59
CA VAL A 120 -17.31 -13.32 -14.13
C VAL A 120 -17.58 -14.53 -15.00
N ILE A 121 -16.54 -15.04 -15.66
CA ILE A 121 -16.61 -16.23 -16.51
C ILE A 121 -16.00 -17.47 -15.84
N TYR A 122 -15.17 -17.28 -14.81
CA TYR A 122 -14.55 -18.38 -14.05
C TYR A 122 -14.26 -17.92 -12.61
N CYS A 123 -14.49 -18.80 -11.64
CA CYS A 123 -14.15 -18.58 -10.24
C CYS A 123 -13.83 -19.93 -9.59
N GLU A 124 -12.62 -20.10 -9.08
CA GLU A 124 -12.16 -21.29 -8.36
C GLU A 124 -11.54 -20.87 -7.03
N GLN A 125 -11.71 -21.69 -5.98
CA GLN A 125 -11.22 -21.44 -4.62
C GLN A 125 -10.03 -22.34 -4.26
#